data_AF-A0A938MES5-F1
#
_entry.id   AF-A0A938MES5-F1
#
_cell.length_a   1.000
_cell.length_b   1.000
_cell.length_c   1.000
_cell.angle_alpha   90.00
_cell.angle_beta   90.00
_cell.angle_gamma   90.00
#
_symmetry.space_group_name_H-M   'P 1'
#
loop_
_entity.id
_entity.type
_entity.pdbx_description
1 polymer ?
#
loop_
_entity_poly.entity_id
_entity_poly.type
_entity_poly.pdbx_seq_one_letter_code
_entity_poly.pdbx_strand_id
1 'polypeptide(L)'
;MYSTEERKIVQQFAPLPGEKEKGSAGMIAECAPGKVLGLTTSQEKPVMYVADVLAGKALERVELPAPAAGDLQRGPDGQLYTFLGRTLVRIDPATYSVTPLCQAEPGRMAFLGPDLYLAGDFALRRIKGLAP
;
A
#
# COMPACT_ATOMS: atom_id res chain seq x y z
N MET A 1 -4.18 7.63 -15.02
CA MET A 1 -3.02 8.51 -15.24
C MET A 1 -3.51 9.76 -15.96
N TYR A 2 -3.33 10.92 -15.34
CA TYR A 2 -3.78 12.21 -15.88
C TYR A 2 -2.56 12.97 -16.40
N SER A 3 -2.58 13.39 -17.66
CA SER A 3 -1.57 14.29 -18.20
C SER A 3 -1.92 15.71 -17.75
N THR A 4 -1.05 16.35 -16.98
CA THR A 4 -1.23 17.74 -16.54
C THR A 4 -1.07 18.74 -17.68
N GLU A 5 -0.27 18.39 -18.68
CA GLU A 5 -0.10 19.15 -19.92
C GLU A 5 -1.36 19.09 -20.79
N GLU A 6 -1.87 17.88 -21.07
CA GLU A 6 -3.05 17.68 -21.93
C GLU A 6 -4.38 17.85 -21.17
N ARG A 7 -4.33 17.98 -19.85
CA ARG A 7 -5.47 18.11 -18.94
C ARG A 7 -6.54 17.02 -19.11
N LYS A 8 -6.11 15.78 -19.37
CA LYS A 8 -7.01 14.63 -19.53
C LYS A 8 -6.41 13.34 -18.98
N ILE A 9 -7.28 12.36 -18.74
CA ILE A 9 -6.85 10.99 -18.45
C ILE A 9 -6.29 10.39 -19.75
N VAL A 10 -5.01 10.02 -19.73
CA VAL A 10 -4.30 9.43 -20.88
C VAL A 10 -4.22 7.90 -20.79
N GLN A 11 -4.40 7.34 -19.59
CA GLN A 11 -4.39 5.89 -19.37
C GLN A 11 -5.20 5.54 -18.12
N GLN A 12 -5.96 4.45 -18.19
CA GLN A 12 -6.66 3.87 -17.06
C GLN A 12 -6.76 2.37 -17.27
N PHE A 13 -6.54 1.59 -16.21
CA PHE A 13 -6.70 0.15 -16.24
C PHE A 13 -7.17 -0.35 -14.87
N ALA A 14 -7.85 -1.49 -14.85
CA ALA A 14 -8.22 -2.17 -13.62
C ALA A 14 -7.09 -3.14 -13.27
N PRO A 15 -6.43 -3.01 -12.09
CA PRO A 15 -5.36 -3.93 -11.70
C PRO A 15 -5.90 -5.34 -11.42
N LEU A 16 -7.19 -5.50 -11.15
CA LEU A 16 -7.82 -6.80 -10.90
C LEU A 16 -8.91 -7.04 -11.96
N PRO A 17 -8.59 -7.72 -13.08
CA PRO A 17 -9.54 -8.00 -14.15
C PRO A 17 -10.69 -8.89 -13.64
N GLY A 18 -11.92 -8.59 -14.05
CA GLY A 18 -13.13 -9.31 -13.62
C GLY A 18 -13.93 -8.61 -12.52
N GLU A 19 -13.40 -7.53 -11.93
CA GLU A 19 -14.07 -6.77 -10.87
C GLU A 19 -14.72 -5.46 -11.34
N LYS A 20 -15.05 -5.38 -12.63
CA LYS A 20 -15.36 -4.13 -13.38
C LYS A 20 -16.47 -3.25 -12.80
N GLU A 21 -17.26 -3.74 -11.85
CA GLU A 21 -18.39 -2.99 -11.28
C GLU A 21 -18.22 -2.63 -9.79
N LYS A 22 -17.27 -3.25 -9.07
CA LYS A 22 -17.11 -3.06 -7.60
C LYS A 22 -15.68 -3.03 -7.09
N GLY A 23 -14.68 -3.33 -7.92
CA GLY A 23 -13.28 -3.36 -7.51
C GLY A 23 -12.69 -1.95 -7.39
N SER A 24 -12.05 -1.67 -6.24
CA SER A 24 -11.23 -0.47 -6.04
C SER A 24 -9.76 -0.81 -6.27
N ALA A 25 -8.97 0.13 -6.81
CA ALA A 25 -7.51 0.00 -6.81
C ALA A 25 -6.92 0.04 -5.38
N GLY A 26 -7.70 0.52 -4.41
CA GLY A 26 -7.33 0.59 -3.00
C GLY A 26 -6.19 1.57 -2.73
N MET A 27 -5.46 1.33 -1.64
CA MET A 27 -4.24 2.09 -1.33
C MET A 27 -3.12 1.61 -2.23
N ILE A 28 -2.33 2.53 -2.79
CA ILE A 28 -1.19 2.19 -3.64
C ILE A 28 0.06 2.94 -3.20
N ALA A 29 1.22 2.30 -3.37
CA ALA A 29 2.52 2.92 -3.23
C ALA A 29 3.46 2.41 -4.33
N GLU A 30 4.37 3.26 -4.78
CA GLU A 30 5.43 2.83 -5.70
C GLU A 30 6.37 1.86 -4.98
N CYS A 31 6.55 0.67 -5.56
CA CYS A 31 7.44 -0.37 -5.03
C CYS A 31 8.76 -0.46 -5.84
N ALA A 32 8.74 -0.02 -7.11
CA ALA A 32 9.89 0.14 -7.98
C ALA A 32 9.52 1.11 -9.12
N PRO A 33 10.48 1.68 -9.87
CA PRO A 33 10.17 2.55 -11.00
C PRO A 33 9.15 1.94 -11.96
N GLY A 34 8.02 2.61 -12.14
CA GLY A 34 6.93 2.14 -13.03
C GLY A 34 6.11 0.97 -12.48
N LYS A 35 6.33 0.56 -11.22
CA LYS A 35 5.56 -0.48 -10.54
C LYS A 35 4.94 0.04 -9.25
N VAL A 36 3.66 -0.28 -9.05
CA VAL A 36 2.96 0.01 -7.81
C VAL A 36 2.55 -1.29 -7.14
N LEU A 37 2.64 -1.30 -5.82
CA LEU A 37 1.99 -2.29 -4.97
C LEU A 37 0.68 -1.67 -4.48
N GLY A 38 -0.41 -2.43 -4.59
CA GLY A 38 -1.72 -2.01 -4.13
C GLY A 38 -2.32 -2.97 -3.12
N LEU A 39 -3.11 -2.42 -2.20
CA LEU A 39 -3.84 -3.14 -1.17
C LEU A 39 -5.32 -2.81 -1.31
N THR A 40 -6.14 -3.83 -1.52
CA THR A 40 -7.58 -3.67 -1.74
C THR A 40 -8.35 -4.89 -1.28
N THR A 41 -9.67 -4.88 -1.46
CA THR A 41 -10.54 -6.04 -1.27
C THR A 41 -11.04 -6.49 -2.64
N SER A 42 -10.88 -7.79 -2.93
CA SER A 42 -11.31 -8.46 -4.15
C SER A 42 -12.13 -9.68 -3.79
N GLN A 43 -13.37 -9.75 -4.27
CA GLN A 43 -14.32 -10.82 -3.93
C GLN A 43 -14.40 -11.07 -2.41
N GLU A 44 -14.57 -9.99 -1.63
CA GLU A 44 -14.62 -9.99 -0.16
C GLU A 44 -13.33 -10.45 0.55
N LYS A 45 -12.28 -10.75 -0.20
CA LYS A 45 -10.98 -11.13 0.33
C LYS A 45 -10.00 -9.97 0.25
N PRO A 46 -9.24 -9.68 1.32
CA PRO A 46 -8.19 -8.69 1.25
C PRO A 46 -7.05 -9.22 0.38
N VAL A 47 -6.57 -8.38 -0.54
CA VAL A 47 -5.54 -8.75 -1.50
C VAL A 47 -4.49 -7.66 -1.62
N MET A 48 -3.27 -8.12 -1.82
CA MET A 48 -2.16 -7.32 -2.32
C MET A 48 -1.96 -7.65 -3.80
N TYR A 49 -1.73 -6.64 -4.61
CA TYR A 49 -1.37 -6.82 -6.02
C TYR A 49 -0.16 -5.97 -6.38
N VAL A 50 0.50 -6.34 -7.48
CA VAL A 50 1.55 -5.52 -8.09
C VAL A 50 1.12 -5.21 -9.50
N ALA A 51 1.27 -3.96 -9.92
CA ALA A 51 0.95 -3.53 -11.27
C ALA A 51 2.12 -2.77 -11.91
N ASP A 52 2.40 -3.12 -13.17
CA ASP A 52 3.20 -2.31 -14.07
C ASP A 52 2.29 -1.21 -14.63
N VAL A 53 2.49 0.01 -14.16
CA VAL A 53 1.62 1.14 -14.53
C VAL A 53 1.90 1.66 -15.92
N LEU A 54 3.10 1.41 -16.45
CA LEU A 54 3.48 1.83 -17.80
C LEU A 54 2.84 0.88 -18.83
N ALA A 55 2.92 -0.43 -18.58
CA ALA A 55 2.26 -1.44 -19.41
C ALA A 55 0.74 -1.56 -19.15
N GLY A 56 0.23 -0.97 -18.06
CA GLY A 56 -1.19 -1.00 -17.72
C GLY A 56 -1.69 -2.40 -17.33
N LYS A 57 -0.87 -3.18 -16.63
CA LYS A 57 -1.18 -4.59 -16.30
C LYS A 57 -0.81 -4.93 -14.86
N ALA A 58 -1.60 -5.79 -14.23
CA ALA A 58 -1.16 -6.46 -13.02
C ALA A 58 -0.15 -7.57 -13.34
N LEU A 59 0.80 -7.72 -12.44
CA LEU A 59 1.88 -8.71 -12.50
C LEU A 59 1.63 -9.83 -11.49
N GLU A 60 1.23 -9.48 -10.26
CA GLU A 60 1.14 -10.41 -9.14
C GLU A 60 -0.10 -10.14 -8.29
N ARG A 61 -0.57 -11.18 -7.60
CA ARG A 61 -1.69 -11.13 -6.65
C ARG A 61 -1.42 -12.09 -5.48
N VAL A 62 -1.59 -11.59 -4.26
CA VAL A 62 -1.42 -12.33 -3.01
C VAL A 62 -2.63 -12.08 -2.10
N GLU A 63 -3.24 -13.14 -1.57
CA GLU A 63 -4.28 -13.01 -0.54
C GLU A 63 -3.66 -12.63 0.81
N LEU A 64 -4.26 -11.67 1.50
CA LEU A 64 -3.78 -11.18 2.79
C LEU A 64 -4.55 -11.85 3.94
N PRO A 65 -3.93 -11.99 5.12
CA PRO A 65 -4.61 -12.57 6.28
C PRO A 65 -5.69 -11.64 6.89
N ALA A 66 -5.63 -10.34 6.59
CA ALA A 66 -6.60 -9.35 7.06
C ALA A 66 -6.64 -8.13 6.11
N PRO A 67 -7.73 -7.34 6.12
CA PRO A 67 -7.80 -6.08 5.38
C PRO A 67 -6.73 -5.09 5.80
N ALA A 68 -6.23 -4.35 4.80
CA ALA A 68 -5.35 -3.22 5.06
C ALA A 68 -6.13 -2.08 5.71
N ALA A 69 -5.50 -1.37 6.65
CA ALA A 69 -6.07 -0.27 7.39
C ALA A 69 -5.09 0.92 7.46
N GLY A 70 -5.63 2.14 7.55
CA GLY A 70 -4.82 3.35 7.63
C GLY A 70 -4.22 3.74 6.29
N ASP A 71 -2.89 3.73 6.21
CA ASP A 71 -2.10 4.11 5.04
C ASP A 71 -1.19 2.97 4.56
N LEU A 72 -0.69 3.11 3.33
CA LEU A 72 0.43 2.35 2.77
C LEU A 72 1.55 3.33 2.48
N GLN A 73 2.67 3.22 3.19
CA GLN A 73 3.74 4.21 3.14
C GLN A 73 5.11 3.56 2.91
N ARG A 74 5.92 4.16 2.04
CA ARG A 74 7.31 3.76 1.87
C ARG A 74 8.18 4.33 2.98
N GLY A 75 8.92 3.46 3.66
CA GLY A 75 9.90 3.82 4.67
C GLY A 75 11.24 4.28 4.06
N PRO A 76 12.12 4.88 4.87
CA PRO A 76 13.47 5.28 4.46
C PRO A 76 14.36 4.08 4.10
N ASP A 77 14.06 2.90 4.63
CA ASP A 77 14.73 1.62 4.32
C ASP A 77 14.27 1.01 2.98
N GLY A 78 13.41 1.73 2.24
CA GLY A 78 12.87 1.32 0.96
C GLY A 78 11.73 0.31 1.04
N GLN A 79 11.38 -0.17 2.25
CA GLN A 79 10.30 -1.13 2.50
C GLN A 79 8.95 -0.40 2.54
N LEU A 80 7.85 -1.14 2.37
CA LEU A 80 6.50 -0.60 2.49
C LEU A 80 5.88 -0.96 3.84
N TYR A 81 5.10 -0.05 4.42
CA TYR A 81 4.51 -0.18 5.74
C TYR A 81 3.01 0.06 5.66
N THR A 82 2.23 -0.79 6.33
CA THR A 82 0.78 -0.66 6.45
C THR A 82 0.28 -1.40 7.68
N PHE A 83 -0.99 -1.23 8.02
CA PHE A 83 -1.64 -2.08 9.02
C PHE A 83 -2.46 -3.17 8.34
N LEU A 84 -2.33 -4.41 8.82
CA LEU A 84 -3.30 -5.48 8.57
C LEU A 84 -4.09 -5.71 9.86
N GLY A 85 -5.34 -5.24 9.90
CA GLY A 85 -6.08 -5.08 11.16
C GLY A 85 -5.35 -4.12 12.11
N ARG A 86 -4.94 -4.58 13.30
CA ARG A 86 -4.17 -3.82 14.29
C ARG A 86 -2.67 -4.16 14.30
N THR A 87 -2.23 -4.95 13.32
CA THR A 87 -0.82 -5.35 13.20
C THR A 87 -0.13 -4.44 12.20
N LEU A 88 0.86 -3.68 12.65
CA LEU A 88 1.77 -2.98 11.76
C LEU A 88 2.67 -4.02 11.08
N VAL A 89 2.72 -4.00 9.76
CA VAL A 89 3.54 -4.91 8.96
C VAL A 89 4.51 -4.13 8.09
N ARG A 90 5.64 -4.77 7.80
CA ARG A 90 6.60 -4.37 6.77
C ARG A 90 6.46 -5.30 5.56
N ILE A 91 6.47 -4.74 4.37
CA ILE A 91 6.36 -5.47 3.11
C ILE A 91 7.62 -5.21 2.30
N ASP A 92 8.30 -6.28 1.92
CA ASP A 92 9.43 -6.22 1.01
C ASP A 92 8.92 -6.02 -0.42
N PRO A 93 9.21 -4.89 -1.09
CA PRO A 93 8.74 -4.63 -2.45
C PRO A 93 9.39 -5.55 -3.51
N ALA A 94 10.50 -6.24 -3.20
CA ALA A 94 11.16 -7.13 -4.13
C ALA A 94 10.57 -8.55 -4.10
N THR A 95 10.20 -9.03 -2.91
CA THR A 95 9.72 -10.41 -2.70
C THR A 95 8.24 -10.49 -2.34
N TYR A 96 7.61 -9.36 -2.04
CA TYR A 96 6.24 -9.24 -1.53
C TYR A 96 6.02 -9.95 -0.18
N SER A 97 7.10 -10.24 0.54
CA SER A 97 7.05 -10.87 1.85
C SER A 97 6.49 -9.89 2.89
N VAL A 98 5.48 -10.34 3.64
CA VAL A 98 4.85 -9.55 4.71
C VAL A 98 5.42 -9.99 6.06
N THR A 99 6.04 -9.06 6.78
CA THR A 99 6.65 -9.28 8.10
C THR A 99 5.89 -8.49 9.16
N PRO A 100 5.25 -9.15 10.14
CA PRO A 100 4.66 -8.47 11.30
C PRO A 100 5.72 -7.77 12.16
N LEU A 101 5.45 -6.55 12.60
CA LEU A 101 6.37 -5.78 13.46
C LEU A 101 5.83 -5.64 14.88
N CYS A 102 4.64 -5.07 15.05
CA CYS A 102 4.04 -4.82 16.35
C CYS A 102 2.51 -4.62 16.27
N GLN A 103 1.84 -4.67 17.42
CA GLN A 103 0.43 -4.25 17.55
C GLN A 103 0.35 -2.75 17.84
N ALA A 104 -0.51 -2.03 17.13
CA ALA A 104 -0.84 -0.62 17.39
C ALA A 104 -2.17 -0.24 16.72
N GLU A 105 -2.82 0.84 17.17
CA GLU A 105 -3.99 1.35 16.44
C GLU A 105 -3.57 1.87 15.06
N PRO A 106 -4.30 1.52 13.99
CA PRO A 106 -4.09 2.12 12.68
C PRO A 106 -4.15 3.64 12.73
N GLY A 107 -3.50 4.26 11.75
CA GLY A 107 -3.45 5.70 11.64
C GLY A 107 -2.83 6.13 10.33
N ARG A 108 -2.91 7.44 10.05
CA ARG A 108 -2.16 8.04 8.95
C ARG A 108 -0.67 8.02 9.26
N MET A 109 0.16 7.66 8.29
CA MET A 109 1.58 7.38 8.49
C MET A 109 2.47 8.50 7.96
N ALA A 110 3.49 8.86 8.73
CA ALA A 110 4.61 9.68 8.25
C ALA A 110 5.91 9.19 8.87
N PHE A 111 6.93 8.97 8.03
CA PHE A 111 8.28 8.67 8.50
C PHE A 111 9.07 9.96 8.77
N LEU A 112 9.80 9.98 9.88
CA LEU A 112 10.83 10.99 10.18
C LEU A 112 12.10 10.26 10.62
N GLY A 113 13.06 10.16 9.70
CA GLY A 113 14.20 9.25 9.89
C GLY A 113 13.68 7.83 10.11
N PRO A 114 14.25 7.06 11.06
CA PRO A 114 13.87 5.67 11.27
C PRO A 114 12.54 5.50 12.02
N ASP A 115 11.90 6.59 12.43
CA ASP A 115 10.69 6.55 13.25
C ASP A 115 9.42 6.71 12.42
N LEU A 116 8.38 6.00 12.82
CA LEU A 116 7.04 6.15 12.25
C LEU A 116 6.15 6.96 13.19
N TYR A 117 5.53 7.99 12.64
CA TYR A 117 4.51 8.79 13.32
C TYR A 117 3.13 8.42 12.81
N LEU A 118 2.17 8.30 13.73
CA LEU A 118 0.80 7.91 13.46
C LEU A 118 -0.17 9.00 13.94
N ALA A 119 -1.02 9.46 13.03
CA ALA A 119 -2.14 10.37 13.30
C ALA A 119 -3.50 9.66 13.11
N GLY A 120 -4.61 10.34 13.39
CA GLY A 120 -5.97 9.80 13.22
C GLY A 120 -6.71 9.51 14.53
N ASP A 121 -6.17 9.95 15.65
CA ASP A 121 -6.81 9.99 16.97
C ASP A 121 -6.49 11.35 17.63
N PHE A 122 -6.93 11.57 18.87
CA PHE A 122 -6.65 12.79 19.65
C PHE A 122 -5.17 12.99 20.01
N ALA A 123 -4.30 12.02 19.73
CA ALA A 123 -2.87 12.07 20.00
C ALA A 123 -2.02 11.68 18.78
N LEU A 124 -0.89 12.37 18.61
CA LEU A 124 0.19 11.96 17.72
C LEU A 124 1.01 10.86 18.42
N ARG A 125 1.11 9.70 17.78
CA ARG A 125 1.83 8.53 18.33
C ARG A 125 3.12 8.30 17.56
N ARG A 126 4.17 7.85 18.24
CA ARG A 126 5.49 7.54 17.64
C ARG A 126 5.87 6.10 17.90
N ILE A 127 6.32 5.42 16.86
CA ILE A 127 7.00 4.12 16.94
C ILE A 127 8.46 4.38 16.58
N LYS A 128 9.33 4.19 17.56
CA LYS A 128 10.75 4.56 17.46
C LYS A 128 11.57 3.43 16.81
N GLY A 129 12.49 3.78 15.90
CA GLY A 129 13.49 2.89 15.33
C GLY A 129 12.93 1.76 14.47
N LEU A 130 11.83 2.03 13.74
CA LEU A 130 11.10 1.03 12.99
C LEU A 130 11.76 0.68 11.63
N ALA A 131 12.36 1.67 10.98
CA ALA A 131 12.97 1.55 9.65
C ALA A 131 14.47 1.92 9.74
N PRO A 132 15.35 0.94 10.02
CA PRO A 132 16.77 1.18 10.27
C PRO A 132 17.54 1.65 9.02
#